data_AF-A0A843SU07-F1
#
_entry.id   AF-A0A843SU07-F1
#
_cell.length_a   1.000
_cell.length_b   1.000
_cell.length_c   1.000
_cell.angle_alpha   90.00
_cell.angle_beta   90.00
_cell.angle_gamma   90.00
#
_symmetry.space_group_name_H-M   'P 1'
#
loop_
_entity.id
_entity.type
_entity.pdbx_description
1 polymer ?
#
loop_
_entity_poly.entity_id
_entity_poly.type
_entity_poly.pdbx_seq_one_letter_code
_entity_poly.pdbx_strand_id
1 'polypeptide(L)'
;MHSELEKLLEIQDLKTQRTDLREQGESRGVEEELFNISADDALRQLDEKIAEMEESLQPPIRSRYRRLAGTRTRFVVPVINGTCFGCFVSIPTAVASEADRNSELRYCDNCGRFLYLVG
;
A
#
# COMPACT_ATOMS: atom_id res chain seq x y z
N MET A 1 2.60 0.52 16.34
CA MET A 1 1.66 0.60 15.21
C MET A 1 1.14 -0.82 14.97
N HIS A 2 -0.08 -1.00 14.45
CA HIS A 2 -0.68 -2.31 14.25
C HIS A 2 0.13 -3.08 13.19
N SER A 3 0.53 -4.32 13.48
CA SER A 3 1.42 -5.11 12.62
C SER A 3 0.90 -5.26 11.19
N GLU A 4 -0.40 -5.50 11.01
CA GLU A 4 -0.99 -5.61 9.67
C GLU A 4 -1.04 -4.28 8.92
N LEU A 5 -1.12 -3.14 9.64
CA LEU A 5 -1.05 -1.83 9.00
C LEU A 5 0.35 -1.56 8.45
N GLU A 6 1.39 -1.94 9.19
CA GLU A 6 2.79 -1.85 8.75
C GLU A 6 3.01 -2.69 7.48
N LYS A 7 2.57 -3.96 7.47
CA LYS A 7 2.63 -4.82 6.27
C LYS A 7 1.91 -4.20 5.08
N LEU A 8 0.70 -3.65 5.29
CA LEU A 8 -0.07 -3.03 4.20
C LEU A 8 0.63 -1.79 3.64
N LEU A 9 1.27 -0.97 4.50
CA LEU A 9 2.07 0.16 4.06
C LEU A 9 3.29 -0.31 3.25
N GLU A 10 4.00 -1.34 3.70
CA GLU A 10 5.15 -1.90 2.99
C GLU A 10 4.75 -2.50 1.62
N ILE A 11 3.65 -3.26 1.55
CA ILE A 11 3.12 -3.77 0.28
C ILE A 11 2.80 -2.60 -0.67
N GLN A 12 2.24 -1.50 -0.16
CA GLN A 12 1.90 -0.34 -1.00
C GLN A 12 3.16 0.35 -1.52
N ASP A 13 4.20 0.46 -0.69
CA ASP A 13 5.48 1.02 -1.07
C ASP A 13 6.17 0.16 -2.13
N LEU A 14 6.28 -1.16 -1.93
CA LEU A 14 6.86 -2.07 -2.94
C LEU A 14 6.10 -2.05 -4.26
N LYS A 15 4.76 -1.97 -4.22
CA LYS A 15 3.97 -1.83 -5.46
C LYS A 15 4.25 -0.51 -6.18
N THR A 16 4.50 0.56 -5.43
CA THR A 16 4.92 1.85 -6.01
C THR A 16 6.30 1.73 -6.65
N GLN A 17 7.29 1.19 -5.92
CA GLN A 17 8.65 0.96 -6.43
C GLN A 17 8.65 0.09 -7.69
N ARG A 18 7.85 -0.98 -7.73
CA ARG A 18 7.71 -1.84 -8.90
C ARG A 18 7.13 -1.10 -10.10
N THR A 19 6.11 -0.27 -9.90
CA THR A 19 5.53 0.56 -10.98
C THR A 19 6.59 1.53 -11.50
N ASP A 20 7.29 2.24 -10.61
CA ASP A 20 8.33 3.20 -11.00
C ASP A 20 9.48 2.52 -11.75
N LEU A 21 9.92 1.34 -11.30
CA LEU A 21 10.97 0.56 -11.95
C LEU A 21 10.56 0.13 -13.37
N ARG A 22 9.30 -0.30 -13.54
CA ARG A 22 8.76 -0.68 -14.84
C ARG A 22 8.72 0.50 -15.81
N GLU A 23 8.23 1.64 -15.36
CA GLU A 23 8.16 2.87 -16.17
C GLU A 23 9.56 3.40 -16.55
N GLN A 24 10.53 3.28 -15.65
CA GLN A 24 11.93 3.64 -15.91
C GLN A 24 12.59 2.67 -16.91
N GLY A 25 12.29 1.36 -16.83
CA GLY A 25 12.79 0.35 -17.75
C GLY A 25 12.35 0.59 -19.20
N GLU A 26 11.11 1.03 -19.41
CA GLU A 26 10.57 1.37 -20.73
C GLU A 26 11.28 2.58 -21.38
N SER A 27 11.95 3.43 -20.59
CA SER A 27 12.73 4.57 -21.07
C SER A 27 14.23 4.26 -21.27
N ARG A 28 14.70 3.06 -20.86
CA ARG A 28 16.12 2.67 -20.73
C ARG A 28 16.64 1.73 -21.81
N GLY A 29 16.05 1.71 -23.01
CA GLY A 29 16.51 0.87 -24.13
C GLY A 29 17.98 1.05 -24.58
N VAL A 30 18.74 1.94 -23.92
CA VAL A 30 20.17 2.20 -24.16
C VAL A 30 21.06 1.86 -22.93
N GLU A 31 20.52 1.67 -21.72
CA GLU A 31 21.30 1.46 -20.48
C GLU A 31 21.56 -0.02 -20.14
N GLU A 32 20.72 -0.94 -20.60
CA GLU A 32 20.83 -2.39 -20.28
C GLU A 32 22.11 -3.04 -20.85
N GLU A 33 22.58 -2.60 -22.02
CA GLU A 33 23.81 -3.12 -22.64
C GLU A 33 25.09 -2.71 -21.88
N LEU A 34 25.03 -1.65 -21.06
CA LEU A 34 26.22 -1.06 -20.44
C LEU A 34 26.42 -1.46 -18.96
N PHE A 35 25.34 -1.73 -18.23
CA PHE A 35 25.39 -1.93 -16.77
C PHE A 35 25.04 -3.34 -16.28
N ASN A 36 24.54 -4.23 -17.15
CA ASN A 36 24.22 -5.63 -16.79
C ASN A 36 23.31 -5.75 -15.54
N ILE A 37 22.45 -4.75 -15.32
CA ILE A 37 21.39 -4.78 -14.30
C ILE A 37 20.14 -5.26 -15.03
N SER A 38 19.78 -6.52 -14.81
CA SER A 38 18.54 -7.10 -15.34
C SER A 38 17.36 -6.50 -14.58
N ALA A 39 16.75 -5.44 -15.13
CA ALA A 39 15.55 -4.83 -14.57
C ALA A 39 14.44 -5.90 -14.37
N ASP A 40 14.42 -6.91 -15.24
CA ASP A 40 13.55 -8.08 -15.14
C ASP A 40 13.80 -8.92 -13.88
N ASP A 41 15.05 -9.15 -13.49
CA ASP A 41 15.37 -9.86 -12.24
C ASP A 41 14.92 -9.05 -11.01
N ALA A 42 15.11 -7.72 -11.03
CA ALA A 42 14.68 -6.84 -9.96
C ALA A 42 13.14 -6.78 -9.85
N LEU A 43 12.43 -6.71 -10.98
CA LEU A 43 10.96 -6.79 -11.02
C LEU A 43 10.46 -8.12 -10.46
N ARG A 44 11.10 -9.24 -10.83
CA ARG A 44 10.74 -10.58 -10.33
C ARG A 44 10.91 -10.68 -8.82
N GLN A 45 12.03 -10.19 -8.27
CA GLN A 45 12.27 -10.18 -6.83
C GLN A 45 11.24 -9.31 -6.09
N LEU A 46 10.86 -8.17 -6.65
CA LEU A 46 9.80 -7.33 -6.08
C LEU A 46 8.46 -8.05 -6.08
N ASP A 47 8.10 -8.72 -7.17
CA ASP A 47 6.84 -9.48 -7.26
C ASP A 47 6.79 -10.65 -6.28
N GLU A 48 7.89 -11.39 -6.11
CA GLU A 48 8.02 -12.47 -5.11
C GLU A 48 7.83 -11.91 -3.69
N LYS A 49 8.56 -10.84 -3.33
CA LYS A 49 8.46 -10.21 -2.00
C LYS A 49 7.06 -9.67 -1.72
N ILE A 50 6.42 -9.06 -2.73
CA ILE A 50 5.02 -8.60 -2.62
C ILE A 50 4.10 -9.81 -2.35
N ALA A 51 4.22 -10.89 -3.12
CA ALA A 51 3.37 -12.08 -2.96
C ALA A 51 3.53 -12.72 -1.57
N GLU A 52 4.76 -12.88 -1.08
CA GLU A 52 5.04 -13.42 0.26
C GLU A 52 4.39 -12.56 1.36
N MET A 53 4.53 -11.23 1.27
CA MET A 53 3.89 -10.34 2.24
C MET A 53 2.37 -10.37 2.16
N GLU A 54 1.80 -10.41 0.95
CA GLU A 54 0.36 -10.56 0.76
C GLU A 54 -0.17 -11.85 1.41
N GLU A 55 0.58 -12.95 1.34
CA GLU A 55 0.25 -14.21 1.97
C GLU A 55 0.38 -14.16 3.50
N SER A 56 1.33 -13.38 4.02
CA SER A 56 1.55 -13.19 5.46
C SER A 56 0.46 -12.37 6.18
N LEU A 57 -0.42 -11.70 5.43
CA LEU A 57 -1.57 -10.98 5.98
C LEU A 57 -2.59 -11.95 6.57
N GLN A 58 -3.25 -11.56 7.67
CA GLN A 58 -4.31 -12.36 8.25
C GLN A 58 -5.46 -12.57 7.24
N PRO A 59 -6.10 -13.75 7.18
CA PRO A 59 -7.11 -14.07 6.18
C PRO A 59 -8.21 -13.00 5.93
N PRO A 60 -8.84 -12.39 6.95
CA PRO A 60 -9.85 -11.35 6.72
C PRO A 60 -9.25 -10.08 6.10
N ILE A 61 -8.04 -9.71 6.49
CA ILE A 61 -7.34 -8.52 6.00
C ILE A 61 -6.88 -8.74 4.55
N ARG A 62 -6.29 -9.91 4.28
CA ARG A 62 -5.89 -10.34 2.93
C ARG A 62 -7.05 -10.32 1.96
N SER A 63 -8.23 -10.80 2.37
CA SER A 63 -9.44 -10.77 1.53
C SER A 63 -9.86 -9.34 1.18
N ARG A 64 -9.88 -8.43 2.16
CA ARG A 64 -10.19 -7.01 1.94
C ARG A 64 -9.16 -6.34 1.04
N TYR A 65 -7.89 -6.57 1.32
CA TYR A 65 -6.76 -6.08 0.53
C TYR A 65 -6.89 -6.49 -0.94
N ARG A 66 -7.10 -7.77 -1.25
CA ARG A 66 -7.23 -8.26 -2.64
C ARG A 66 -8.35 -7.56 -3.41
N ARG A 67 -9.49 -7.29 -2.75
CA ARG A 67 -10.61 -6.53 -3.35
C ARG A 67 -10.21 -5.09 -3.68
N LEU A 68 -9.45 -4.44 -2.81
CA LEU A 68 -8.98 -3.06 -3.02
C LEU A 68 -7.90 -2.99 -4.10
N ALA A 69 -6.87 -3.84 -4.01
CA ALA A 69 -5.73 -3.84 -4.91
C ALA A 69 -6.10 -4.17 -6.36
N GLY A 70 -7.18 -4.92 -6.58
CA GLY A 70 -7.69 -5.19 -7.93
C GLY A 70 -8.36 -3.98 -8.61
N THR A 71 -8.69 -2.93 -7.87
CA THR A 71 -9.42 -1.76 -8.41
C THR A 71 -8.74 -0.43 -8.13
N ARG A 72 -7.71 -0.39 -7.26
CA ARG A 72 -7.12 0.85 -6.76
C ARG A 72 -5.62 0.74 -6.58
N THR A 73 -4.91 1.77 -7.02
CA THR A 73 -3.45 1.91 -6.86
C THR A 73 -3.03 2.06 -5.40
N ARG A 74 -3.78 2.83 -4.61
CA ARG A 74 -3.57 3.00 -3.16
C ARG A 74 -4.72 2.39 -2.38
N PHE A 75 -4.40 1.53 -1.42
CA PHE A 75 -5.34 0.81 -0.56
C PHE A 75 -5.17 1.19 0.93
N VAL A 76 -4.06 1.82 1.31
CA VAL A 76 -3.86 2.48 2.61
C VAL A 76 -3.73 3.99 2.39
N VAL A 77 -4.49 4.79 3.15
CA VAL A 77 -4.53 6.26 2.99
C VAL A 77 -4.51 6.97 4.34
N PRO A 78 -3.94 8.20 4.40
CA PRO A 78 -3.95 8.97 5.63
C PRO A 78 -5.35 9.49 5.93
N VAL A 79 -5.59 9.70 7.22
CA VAL A 79 -6.64 10.55 7.73
C VAL A 79 -5.99 11.84 8.22
N ILE A 80 -6.30 12.96 7.57
CA ILE A 80 -5.81 14.28 7.97
C ILE A 80 -7.02 15.11 8.38
N ASN A 81 -7.00 15.70 9.57
CA ASN A 81 -8.11 16.52 10.10
C ASN A 81 -9.48 15.81 10.06
N GLY A 82 -9.50 14.50 10.33
CA GLY A 82 -10.73 13.70 10.28
C GLY A 82 -11.25 13.44 8.87
N THR A 83 -10.47 13.67 7.81
CA THR A 83 -10.85 13.39 6.43
C THR A 83 -10.08 12.20 5.87
N CYS A 84 -10.76 11.27 5.21
CA CYS A 84 -10.12 10.19 4.45
C CYS A 84 -9.53 10.71 3.14
N PHE A 85 -8.20 10.65 2.95
CA PHE A 85 -7.55 11.16 1.73
C PHE A 85 -7.64 10.21 0.52
N GLY A 86 -8.40 9.12 0.66
CA GLY A 86 -8.76 8.27 -0.47
C GLY A 86 -10.05 8.67 -1.20
N CYS A 87 -11.00 9.28 -0.49
CA CYS A 87 -12.31 9.66 -1.05
C CYS A 87 -12.81 11.03 -0.59
N PHE A 88 -12.02 11.75 0.21
CA PHE A 88 -12.29 13.11 0.71
C PHE A 88 -13.56 13.24 1.56
N VAL A 89 -14.05 12.14 2.13
CA VAL A 89 -15.17 12.14 3.06
C VAL A 89 -14.67 12.20 4.51
N SER A 90 -15.36 12.99 5.34
CA SER A 90 -15.11 13.06 6.78
C SER A 90 -15.43 11.72 7.46
N ILE A 91 -14.55 11.28 8.34
CA ILE A 91 -14.75 10.09 9.16
C ILE A 91 -15.25 10.48 10.56
N PRO A 92 -15.96 9.60 11.27
CA PRO A 92 -16.44 9.90 12.61
C PRO A 92 -15.31 10.25 13.59
N THR A 93 -15.53 11.22 14.48
CA THR A 93 -14.53 11.69 15.47
C THR A 93 -14.04 10.59 16.41
N ALA A 94 -14.90 9.62 16.75
CA ALA A 94 -14.53 8.44 17.53
C ALA A 94 -13.40 7.61 16.85
N VAL A 95 -13.35 7.60 15.51
CA VAL A 95 -12.32 6.93 14.72
C VAL A 95 -11.03 7.77 14.66
N ALA A 96 -11.14 9.09 14.84
CA ALA A 96 -10.04 10.05 14.79
C ALA A 96 -9.39 10.35 16.16
N SER A 97 -9.87 9.72 17.25
CA SER A 97 -9.36 9.96 18.60
C SER A 97 -7.88 9.57 18.76
N GLU A 98 -7.12 10.39 19.49
CA GLU A 98 -5.66 10.34 19.58
C GLU A 98 -5.11 9.32 20.58
N ALA A 99 -5.94 8.80 21.48
CA ALA A 99 -5.48 8.00 22.62
C ALA A 99 -4.77 6.70 22.22
N ASP A 100 -5.00 6.21 20.99
CA ASP A 100 -4.46 4.95 20.47
C ASP A 100 -4.28 5.02 18.95
N ARG A 101 -3.45 5.98 18.50
CA ARG A 101 -3.16 6.21 17.08
C ARG A 101 -2.53 4.96 16.46
N ASN A 102 -3.20 4.43 15.44
CA ASN A 102 -2.72 3.31 14.61
C ASN A 102 -2.42 2.00 15.37
N SER A 103 -2.89 1.81 16.60
CA SER A 103 -2.82 0.51 17.30
C SER A 103 -3.88 -0.47 16.83
N GLU A 104 -4.94 0.02 16.18
CA GLU A 104 -5.98 -0.77 15.52
C GLU A 104 -5.94 -0.56 14.00
N LEU A 105 -6.22 -1.62 13.25
CA LEU A 105 -6.42 -1.52 11.81
C LEU A 105 -7.85 -1.05 11.50
N ARG A 106 -7.97 0.15 10.92
CA ARG A 106 -9.25 0.77 10.57
C ARG A 106 -9.42 0.89 9.06
N TYR A 107 -10.65 1.09 8.61
CA TYR A 107 -10.97 1.32 7.21
C TYR A 107 -12.08 2.36 7.06
N CYS A 108 -12.12 3.03 5.91
CA CYS A 108 -13.14 4.00 5.58
C CYS A 108 -14.46 3.30 5.24
N ASP A 109 -15.56 3.65 5.90
CA ASP A 109 -16.88 3.07 5.59
C ASP A 109 -17.40 3.47 4.21
N ASN A 110 -16.96 4.61 3.67
CA ASN A 110 -17.38 5.09 2.36
C ASN A 110 -16.64 4.38 1.20
N CYS A 111 -15.29 4.36 1.22
CA CYS A 111 -14.51 3.80 0.11
C CYS A 111 -13.85 2.45 0.40
N GLY A 112 -13.85 2.00 1.65
CA GLY A 112 -13.30 0.71 2.07
C GLY A 112 -11.78 0.65 2.23
N ARG A 113 -11.03 1.71 1.88
CA ARG A 113 -9.56 1.77 2.06
C ARG A 113 -9.17 1.70 3.53
N PHE A 114 -8.02 1.10 3.80
CA PHE A 114 -7.42 1.12 5.13
C PHE A 114 -6.97 2.52 5.49
N LEU A 115 -7.08 2.87 6.77
CA LEU A 115 -6.79 4.19 7.30
C LEU A 115 -5.58 4.13 8.23
N TYR A 116 -4.69 5.12 8.10
CA TYR A 116 -3.75 5.46 9.16
C TYR A 116 -3.95 6.92 9.56
N LEU A 117 -3.97 7.17 10.86
CA LEU A 117 -4.08 8.51 11.42
C LEU A 117 -2.72 9.18 11.36
N VAL A 118 -2.68 10.38 10.79
CA VAL A 118 -1.53 11.28 10.91
C VAL A 118 -1.84 12.36 11.94
N GLY A 119 -0.85 12.68 12.75
CA GLY A 119 -0.88 13.84 13.63
C GLY A 119 0.38 13.94 14.44
#